data_AF-A0A2P8WE99-F1
#
_entry.id   AF-A0A2P8WE99-F1
#
_cell.length_a   1.000
_cell.length_b   1.000
_cell.length_c   1.000
_cell.angle_alpha   90.00
_cell.angle_beta   90.00
_cell.angle_gamma   90.00
#
_symmetry.space_group_name_H-M   'P 1'
#
loop_
_entity.id
_entity.type
_entity.pdbx_description
1 polymer ?
#
loop_
_entity_poly.entity_id
_entity_poly.type
_entity_poly.pdbx_seq_one_letter_code
_entity_poly.pdbx_strand_id
1 'polypeptide(L)'
;MAGSLLDQLREFTVVVADTGDIQAIEKFTPRDATTNPSLITAAAQMPQYQEIVDDTLMRAKADLGPGADSKEVANLAFNRLAVA
;
A
#
# COMPACT_ATOMS: atom_id res chain seq x y z
N MET A 1 -2.66 14.33 -32.42
CA MET A 1 -2.90 14.96 -31.11
C MET A 1 -1.61 14.80 -30.33
N ALA A 2 -1.00 15.88 -29.85
CA ALA A 2 0.14 15.76 -28.93
C ALA A 2 -0.39 15.14 -27.62
N GLY A 3 0.28 14.11 -27.11
CA GLY A 3 -0.09 13.46 -25.85
C GLY A 3 0.02 14.41 -24.65
N SER A 4 -0.47 13.98 -23.48
CA SER A 4 -0.29 14.75 -22.24
C SER A 4 1.19 14.93 -21.90
N LEU A 5 1.52 15.88 -21.00
CA LEU A 5 2.90 16.02 -20.52
C LEU A 5 3.46 14.73 -19.91
N LEU A 6 2.59 13.93 -19.28
CA LEU A 6 2.96 12.62 -18.74
C LEU A 6 3.27 11.61 -19.85
N ASP A 7 2.52 11.63 -20.95
CA ASP A 7 2.76 10.74 -22.10
C ASP A 7 4.07 11.09 -22.80
N GLN A 8 4.39 12.39 -22.92
CA GLN A 8 5.67 12.85 -23.45
C GLN A 8 6.83 12.45 -22.54
N LEU A 9 6.68 12.54 -21.21
CA LEU A 9 7.72 12.14 -20.26
C LEU A 9 8.05 10.63 -20.34
N ARG A 10 7.03 9.79 -20.59
CA ARG A 10 7.20 8.34 -20.74
C ARG A 10 8.04 7.93 -21.95
N GLU A 11 8.20 8.80 -22.96
CA GLU A 11 9.06 8.53 -24.12
C GLU A 11 10.55 8.57 -23.76
N PHE A 12 10.93 9.25 -22.68
CA PHE A 12 12.33 9.47 -22.29
C PHE A 12 12.70 8.78 -20.98
N THR A 13 11.73 8.51 -20.10
CA THR A 13 11.97 8.04 -18.74
C THR A 13 10.98 6.95 -18.34
N VAL A 14 11.40 6.02 -17.48
CA VAL A 14 10.49 5.07 -16.83
C VAL A 14 9.72 5.79 -15.73
N VAL A 15 8.40 5.91 -15.92
CA VAL A 15 7.50 6.51 -14.93
C VAL A 15 7.04 5.45 -13.94
N VAL A 16 7.24 5.76 -12.65
CA VAL A 16 6.86 4.95 -11.49
C VAL A 16 5.91 5.78 -10.62
N ALA A 17 4.90 5.15 -10.00
CA ALA A 17 4.01 5.83 -9.06
C ALA A 17 4.55 5.72 -7.62
N ASP A 18 4.74 6.83 -6.93
CA ASP A 18 5.16 6.85 -5.53
C ASP A 18 3.94 6.99 -4.62
N THR A 19 3.29 5.87 -4.29
CA THR A 19 2.04 5.88 -3.53
C THR A 19 1.75 4.54 -2.85
N GLY A 20 1.10 4.58 -1.69
CA GLY A 20 0.46 3.42 -1.04
C GLY A 20 -1.02 3.27 -1.40
N ASP A 21 -1.57 4.19 -2.21
CA ASP A 21 -2.97 4.20 -2.62
C ASP A 21 -3.20 3.25 -3.81
N ILE A 22 -3.79 2.10 -3.54
CA ILE A 22 -4.07 1.04 -4.51
C ILE A 22 -4.97 1.56 -5.65
N GLN A 23 -5.99 2.38 -5.36
CA GLN A 23 -6.87 2.95 -6.38
C GLN A 23 -6.13 3.92 -7.31
N ALA A 24 -5.15 4.66 -6.80
CA ALA A 24 -4.30 5.50 -7.64
C ALA A 24 -3.45 4.66 -8.58
N ILE A 25 -2.90 3.54 -8.11
CA ILE A 25 -2.14 2.59 -8.94
C ILE A 25 -3.04 2.00 -10.03
N GLU A 26 -4.26 1.57 -9.69
CA GLU A 26 -5.24 1.05 -10.66
C GLU A 26 -5.63 2.09 -11.72
N LYS A 27 -5.82 3.36 -11.30
CA LYS A 27 -6.24 4.43 -12.20
C LYS A 27 -5.16 4.84 -13.20
N PHE A 28 -3.92 4.96 -12.75
CA PHE A 28 -2.82 5.48 -13.58
C PHE A 28 -1.99 4.40 -14.24
N THR A 29 -2.22 3.13 -13.87
CA THR A 29 -1.55 1.93 -14.40
C THR A 29 -0.06 2.18 -14.65
N PRO A 30 0.69 2.60 -13.61
CA PRO A 30 2.10 2.89 -13.75
C PRO A 30 2.85 1.60 -14.09
N ARG A 31 4.09 1.73 -14.59
CA ARG A 31 4.91 0.54 -14.85
C ARG A 31 5.23 -0.19 -13.56
N ASP A 32 5.72 0.56 -12.58
CA ASP A 32 5.98 0.09 -11.22
C ASP A 32 5.36 1.09 -10.23
N ALA A 33 5.16 0.66 -8.98
CA ALA A 33 4.81 1.54 -7.87
C ALA A 33 5.80 1.38 -6.72
N THR A 34 6.21 2.48 -6.10
CA THR A 34 7.04 2.47 -4.90
C THR A 34 6.20 2.82 -3.69
N THR A 35 6.39 2.05 -2.63
CA THR A 35 5.83 2.35 -1.31
C THR A 35 6.95 2.70 -0.35
N ASN A 36 6.57 3.28 0.79
CA ASN A 36 7.44 3.46 1.94
C ASN A 36 6.59 3.46 3.22
N PRO A 37 7.18 3.36 4.42
CA PRO A 37 6.41 3.30 5.67
C PRO A 37 5.40 4.45 5.84
N SER A 38 5.76 5.67 5.43
CA SER A 38 4.87 6.83 5.52
C SER A 38 3.68 6.74 4.57
N LEU A 39 3.90 6.27 3.33
CA LEU A 39 2.85 6.09 2.33
C LEU A 39 1.88 4.97 2.71
N ILE A 40 2.39 3.86 3.26
CA ILE A 40 1.54 2.77 3.79
C ILE A 40 0.73 3.27 4.99
N THR A 41 1.34 4.05 5.88
CA THR A 41 0.65 4.63 7.04
C THR A 41 -0.49 5.56 6.59
N ALA A 42 -0.23 6.40 5.59
CA ALA A 42 -1.25 7.29 5.04
C ALA A 42 -2.40 6.51 4.40
N ALA A 43 -2.09 5.47 3.62
CA ALA A 43 -3.10 4.59 3.02
C ALA A 43 -3.94 3.86 4.09
N ALA A 44 -3.30 3.30 5.12
CA ALA A 44 -3.98 2.59 6.21
C ALA A 44 -4.98 3.45 7.00
N GLN A 45 -4.85 4.79 6.95
CA GLN A 45 -5.80 5.72 7.58
C GLN A 45 -7.01 6.05 6.69
N MET A 46 -6.99 5.66 5.41
CA MET A 46 -8.08 5.97 4.50
C MET A 46 -9.28 5.04 4.75
N PRO A 47 -10.53 5.55 4.71
CA PRO A 47 -11.73 4.74 4.96
C PRO A 47 -11.86 3.52 4.04
N GLN A 48 -11.50 3.67 2.77
CA GLN A 48 -11.58 2.61 1.77
C GLN A 48 -10.61 1.43 2.01
N TYR A 49 -9.61 1.60 2.89
CA TYR A 49 -8.61 0.58 3.19
C TYR A 49 -8.75 -0.03 4.59
N GLN A 50 -9.78 0.38 5.35
CA GLN A 50 -9.99 -0.13 6.72
C GLN A 50 -10.19 -1.66 6.74
N GLU A 51 -10.96 -2.21 5.78
CA GLU A 51 -11.20 -3.66 5.71
C GLU A 51 -9.89 -4.45 5.54
N ILE A 52 -8.96 -3.95 4.72
CA ILE A 52 -7.64 -4.58 4.52
C ILE A 52 -6.82 -4.54 5.81
N VAL A 53 -6.85 -3.41 6.51
CA VAL A 53 -6.12 -3.23 7.78
C VAL A 53 -6.68 -4.16 8.85
N ASP A 54 -8.00 -4.18 9.01
CA ASP A 54 -8.71 -5.02 9.99
C ASP A 54 -8.48 -6.50 9.73
N ASP A 55 -8.64 -6.95 8.49
CA ASP A 55 -8.36 -8.33 8.09
C ASP A 55 -6.91 -8.73 8.40
N THR A 56 -5.96 -7.83 8.14
CA THR A 56 -4.55 -8.10 8.38
C THR A 56 -4.24 -8.21 9.87
N LEU A 57 -4.85 -7.36 10.69
CA LEU A 57 -4.77 -7.42 12.15
C LEU A 57 -5.42 -8.69 12.70
N MET A 58 -6.60 -9.07 12.19
CA MET A 58 -7.30 -10.29 12.61
C MET A 58 -6.49 -11.55 12.28
N ARG A 59 -5.92 -11.63 11.07
CA ARG A 59 -5.02 -12.73 10.68
C ARG A 59 -3.77 -12.77 11.54
N ALA A 60 -3.14 -11.61 11.79
CA ALA A 60 -1.95 -11.55 12.64
C ALA A 60 -2.25 -12.06 14.06
N LYS A 61 -3.41 -11.69 14.63
CA LYS A 61 -3.86 -12.19 15.93
C LYS A 61 -4.17 -13.69 15.92
N ALA A 62 -4.78 -14.19 14.85
CA ALA A 62 -5.06 -15.62 14.71
C ALA A 62 -3.77 -16.46 14.67
N ASP A 63 -2.76 -15.99 13.94
CA ASP A 63 -1.49 -16.71 13.76
C ASP A 63 -0.61 -16.69 15.02
N LEU A 64 -0.63 -15.58 15.78
CA LEU A 64 0.10 -15.46 17.06
C LEU A 64 -0.65 -16.11 18.23
N GLY A 65 -1.96 -16.33 18.08
CA GLY A 65 -2.82 -16.96 19.08
C GLY A 65 -3.49 -15.98 20.05
N PRO A 66 -4.45 -16.49 20.86
CA PRO A 66 -5.35 -15.66 21.66
C PRO A 66 -4.68 -14.89 22.82
N GLY A 67 -3.45 -15.26 23.20
CA GLY A 67 -2.67 -14.60 24.25
C GLY A 67 -1.59 -13.64 23.76
N ALA A 68 -1.51 -13.38 22.45
CA ALA A 68 -0.50 -12.53 21.86
C ALA A 68 -0.59 -11.08 22.35
N ASP A 69 0.56 -10.44 22.58
CA ASP A 69 0.58 -9.04 22.96
C ASP A 69 0.13 -8.15 21.78
N SER A 70 -0.55 -7.05 22.09
CA SER A 70 -1.05 -6.12 21.07
C SER A 70 0.09 -5.55 20.22
N LYS A 71 1.29 -5.37 20.81
CA LYS A 71 2.48 -4.91 20.08
C LYS A 71 2.97 -5.96 19.08
N GLU A 72 2.93 -7.23 19.45
CA GLU A 72 3.34 -8.33 18.57
C GLU A 72 2.39 -8.46 17.38
N VAL A 73 1.07 -8.38 17.65
CA VAL A 73 0.03 -8.37 16.61
C VAL A 73 0.22 -7.18 15.67
N ALA A 74 0.40 -5.97 16.20
CA ALA A 74 0.61 -4.77 15.40
C ALA A 74 1.87 -4.85 14.54
N ASN A 75 2.99 -5.36 15.09
CA ASN A 75 4.23 -5.53 14.34
C ASN A 75 4.09 -6.54 13.19
N LEU A 76 3.45 -7.70 13.45
CA LEU A 76 3.22 -8.70 12.41
C LEU A 76 2.28 -8.18 11.32
N ALA A 77 1.21 -7.48 11.72
CA ALA A 77 0.28 -6.88 10.77
C ALA A 77 0.95 -5.80 9.92
N PHE A 78 1.77 -4.93 10.52
CA PHE A 78 2.54 -3.93 9.80
C PHE A 78 3.50 -4.57 8.79
N ASN A 79 4.22 -5.62 9.18
CA ASN A 79 5.10 -6.34 8.26
C ASN A 79 4.34 -6.93 7.07
N ARG A 80 3.09 -7.35 7.25
CA ARG A 80 2.25 -7.85 6.14
C ARG A 80 1.74 -6.73 5.24
N LEU A 81 1.33 -5.60 5.80
CA LEU A 81 0.89 -4.43 5.02
C LEU A 81 2.05 -3.81 4.22
N ALA A 82 3.26 -3.87 4.75
CA ALA A 82 4.45 -3.34 4.08
C ALA A 82 5.02 -4.26 3.00
N VAL A 83 4.62 -5.54 2.97
CA VAL A 83 5.09 -6.53 1.99
C VAL A 83 3.94 -6.85 1.02
N ALA A 84 3.98 -6.22 -0.15
CA ALA A 84 3.19 -6.56 -1.33
C ALA A 84 4.13 -6.71 -2.53
#